data_AF-A0A1G8C2W9-F1
#
_entry.id   AF-A0A1G8C2W9-F1
#
_cell.length_a   1.000
_cell.length_b   1.000
_cell.length_c   1.000
_cell.angle_alpha   90.00
_cell.angle_beta   90.00
_cell.angle_gamma   90.00
#
_symmetry.space_group_name_H-M   'P 1'
#
loop_
_entity.id
_entity.type
_entity.pdbx_description
1 polymer ?
#
loop_
_entity_poly.entity_id
_entity_poly.type
_entity_poly.pdbx_seq_one_letter_code
_entity_poly.pdbx_strand_id
1 'polypeptide(L)' 'MAVQTRYRVIVRCPKCGEKYILRGRNNEKGELETGFKRCVCGNETNLHIDATPE' A
#
# COMPACT_ATOMS: atom_id res chain seq x y z
N MET A 1 20.62 10.52 -9.62
CA MET A 1 19.52 9.70 -10.16
C MET A 1 18.85 9.02 -8.98
N ALA A 2 17.73 9.56 -8.47
CA ALA A 2 16.99 8.90 -7.41
C ALA A 2 16.33 7.66 -8.02
N VAL A 3 16.82 6.48 -7.65
CA VAL A 3 16.20 5.21 -8.02
C VAL A 3 14.87 5.17 -7.29
N GLN A 4 13.78 5.52 -7.98
CA GLN A 4 12.43 5.35 -7.46
C GLN A 4 12.14 3.86 -7.39
N THR A 5 12.60 3.21 -6.32
CA THR A 5 12.31 1.81 -6.06
C THR A 5 10.80 1.65 -6.04
N ARG A 6 10.30 0.82 -6.96
CA ARG A 6 8.88 0.54 -7.07
C ARG A 6 8.55 -0.55 -6.08
N TYR A 7 7.44 -0.38 -5.38
CA TYR A 7 6.95 -1.39 -4.46
C TYR A 7 5.59 -1.84 -4.93
N ARG A 8 5.38 -3.14 -4.92
CA ARG A 8 4.05 -3.72 -5.03
C ARG A 8 3.47 -3.78 -3.63
N VAL A 9 2.36 -3.08 -3.42
CA VAL A 9 1.68 -3.05 -2.13
C VAL A 9 0.34 -3.73 -2.27
N ILE A 10 0.10 -4.75 -1.46
CA ILE A 10 -1.13 -5.52 -1.44
C ILE A 10 -1.81 -5.24 -0.11
N VAL A 11 -2.97 -4.56 -0.16
CA VAL A 11 -3.79 -4.31 1.02
C VAL A 11 -4.95 -5.29 1.02
N ARG A 12 -5.16 -6.01 2.11
CA ARG A 12 -6.33 -6.89 2.31
C ARG A 12 -7.12 -6.42 3.53
N CYS A 13 -8.42 -6.24 3.34
CA CYS A 13 -9.32 -5.91 4.42
C CYS A 13 -9.93 -7.20 4.99
N PRO A 14 -9.66 -7.56 6.26
CA PRO A 14 -10.29 -8.73 6.88
C PRO A 14 -11.77 -8.50 7.21
N LYS A 15 -12.26 -7.24 7.19
CA LYS A 15 -13.64 -6.90 7.52
C LYS A 15 -14.61 -7.19 6.37
N CYS A 16 -14.24 -6.83 5.15
CA CYS A 16 -15.05 -7.06 3.94
C CYS A 16 -14.47 -8.11 2.98
N GLY A 17 -13.18 -8.45 3.12
CA GLY A 17 -12.49 -9.36 2.21
C GLY A 17 -11.91 -8.71 0.96
N GLU A 18 -12.05 -7.40 0.75
CA GLU A 18 -11.44 -6.76 -0.42
C GLU A 18 -9.92 -6.79 -0.41
N LYS A 19 -9.37 -6.99 -1.60
CA LYS A 19 -7.94 -6.96 -1.90
C LYS A 19 -7.65 -5.81 -2.86
N TYR A 20 -6.77 -4.91 -2.46
CA TYR A 20 -6.26 -3.80 -3.27
C TYR A 20 -4.81 -4.11 -3.64
N ILE A 21 -4.48 -3.94 -4.91
CA ILE A 21 -3.09 -4.07 -5.41
C ILE A 21 -2.69 -2.71 -5.92
N LEU A 22 -1.77 -2.08 -5.20
CA LEU A 22 -1.29 -0.73 -5.42
C LEU A 22 0.19 -0.78 -5.77
N ARG A 23 0.64 0.29 -6.44
CA ARG A 23 2.06 0.48 -6.75
C ARG A 23 2.53 1.66 -5.93
N GLY A 24 3.31 1.36 -4.89
CA GLY A 24 3.96 2.37 -4.08
C GLY A 24 5.26 2.83 -4.72
N ARG A 25 5.68 4.05 -4.38
CA ARG A 25 6.98 4.60 -4.76
C ARG A 25 7.67 5.09 -3.51
N ASN A 26 8.98 4.88 -3.42
CA ASN A 26 9.77 5.56 -2.41
C ASN A 26 10.01 7.01 -2.83
N ASN A 27 9.72 7.94 -1.92
CA ASN A 27 10.12 9.33 -2.08
C ASN A 27 11.64 9.51 -1.83
N GLU A 28 12.17 10.70 -2.07
CA GLU A 28 13.59 11.02 -1.84
C GLU A 28 14.00 10.90 -0.36
N LYS A 29 13.04 10.85 0.57
CA LYS A 29 13.26 10.61 2.00
C LYS A 29 13.23 9.14 2.39
N GLY A 30 12.97 8.23 1.45
CA GLY A 30 12.85 6.79 1.70
C GLY A 30 11.50 6.34 2.26
N GLU A 31 10.48 7.21 2.27
CA GLU A 31 9.14 6.86 2.71
C GLU A 31 8.34 6.24 1.55
N LEU A 32 7.64 5.14 1.84
CA LEU A 32 6.81 4.42 0.88
C LEU A 32 5.43 5.08 0.75
N GLU A 33 5.22 5.84 -0.32
CA GLU A 33 3.91 6.42 -0.62
C GLU A 33 3.09 5.50 -1.53
N THR A 34 1.93 5.06 -1.02
CA THR A 34 1.01 4.11 -1.70
C THR A 34 -0.32 4.73 -2.08
N GLY A 35 -0.66 5.89 -1.51
CA GLY A 35 -1.94 6.60 -1.73
C GLY A 35 -3.17 5.92 -1.09
N PHE A 36 -3.00 4.81 -0.37
CA PHE A 36 -4.11 4.13 0.29
C PHE A 36 -4.51 4.83 1.58
N LYS A 37 -5.75 5.36 1.63
CA LYS A 37 -6.27 6.05 2.82
C LYS A 37 -7.23 5.21 3.67
N ARG A 38 -8.14 4.47 3.04
CA ARG A 38 -9.15 3.65 3.73
C ARG A 38 -9.75 2.60 2.80
N CYS A 39 -10.26 1.51 3.37
CA CYS A 39 -11.07 0.55 2.62
C CYS A 39 -12.48 1.12 2.36
N VAL A 40 -13.13 0.68 1.28
CA VAL A 40 -14.48 1.15 0.90
C VAL A 40 -15.57 0.73 1.89
N CYS A 41 -15.36 -0.35 2.65
CA CYS A 41 -16.27 -0.76 3.72
C CYS A 41 -16.20 0.13 4.98
N GLY A 42 -15.41 1.21 4.95
CA GLY A 42 -15.18 2.09 6.09
C GLY A 42 -14.17 1.53 7.10
N ASN A 43 -13.45 0.46 6.74
CA ASN A 43 -12.38 -0.07 7.58
C ASN A 43 -11.09 0.74 7.34
N GLU A 44 -10.68 1.47 8.36
CA GLU A 44 -9.44 2.24 8.42
C GLU A 44 -8.39 1.59 9.34
N THR A 45 -8.82 0.67 10.20
CA THR A 45 -7.99 -0.06 11.15
C THR A 45 -7.93 -1.54 10.79
N ASN A 46 -6.90 -2.25 11.26
CA ASN A 46 -6.78 -3.69 11.05
C ASN A 46 -6.75 -4.14 9.58
N LEU A 47 -6.02 -3.40 8.73
CA LEU A 47 -5.79 -3.73 7.32
C LEU A 47 -4.49 -4.51 7.20
N HIS A 48 -4.49 -5.60 6.45
CA HIS A 48 -3.27 -6.37 6.21
C HIS A 48 -2.55 -5.78 5.00
N ILE A 49 -1.41 -5.13 5.22
CA ILE A 49 -0.62 -4.46 4.18
C ILE A 49 0.65 -5.27 3.96
N ASP A 50 0.88 -5.72 2.74
CA ASP A 50 2.08 -6.44 2.32
C ASP A 50 2.80 -5.60 1.25
N ALA A 51 4.06 -5.25 1.49
CA ALA A 51 4.85 -4.43 0.56
C ALA A 51 6.09 -5.18 0.12
N THR A 52 6.18 -5.49 -1.17
CA THR A 52 7.33 -6.18 -1.77
C THR A 52 8.05 -5.23 -2.73
N PRO A 53 9.38 -5.05 -2.64
CA PRO A 53 10.14 -4.32 -3.65
C PRO A 53 10.11 -5.08 -4.99
N GLU A 54 9.90 -4.37 -6.10
CA GLU A 54 9.95 -4.88 -7.48
C GLU A 54 11.37 -4.82 -8.04
#